data_AF-A0A4P7VID6-F1
#
_entry.id   AF-A0A4P7VID6-F1
#
_cell.length_a   1.000
_cell.length_b   1.000
_cell.length_c   1.000
_cell.angle_alpha   90.00
_cell.angle_beta   90.00
_cell.angle_gamma   90.00
#
_symmetry.space_group_name_H-M   'P 1'
#
loop_
_entity.id
_entity.type
_entity.pdbx_description
1 polymer ?
#
loop_
_entity_poly.entity_id
_entity_poly.type
_entity_poly.pdbx_seq_one_letter_code
_entity_poly.pdbx_strand_id
1 'polypeptide(L)'
;MTRAIWRVFCSLISLLVIILNLLKSRLFCIFGRSFHQEHAAKISDNSRTTKFFNDNFRIMCKILSRIKTLADAEGISIGTIERTIGASRGVISKAIAKGTDIQSKWLELICEKFPKYSPVWLLTGQGAMLLESSDTPIIHSSVPEDHIDEKIFVDNPQKLSQNPVPSMVNTFLETIKQQAEEIGRLKARIEELERERPVPAYARSTSKETVDL
;
A
#
# COMPACT_ATOMS: atom_id res chain seq x y z
N MET A 1 -51.58 -45.01 51.37
CA MET A 1 -50.21 -44.53 51.09
C MET A 1 -50.04 -43.88 49.70
N THR A 2 -50.88 -44.19 48.71
CA THR A 2 -50.75 -43.73 47.31
C THR A 2 -51.20 -42.29 47.03
N ARG A 3 -52.19 -41.75 47.75
CA ARG A 3 -52.69 -40.38 47.51
C ARG A 3 -51.73 -39.28 47.96
N ALA A 4 -50.91 -39.53 48.99
CA ALA A 4 -49.91 -38.58 49.47
C ALA A 4 -48.74 -38.45 48.49
N ILE A 5 -48.28 -39.57 47.95
CA ILE A 5 -47.20 -39.65 46.97
C ILE A 5 -47.59 -38.91 45.67
N TRP A 6 -48.84 -39.08 45.20
CA TRP A 6 -49.33 -38.38 44.02
C TRP A 6 -49.39 -36.85 44.19
N ARG A 7 -49.75 -36.36 45.39
CA ARG A 7 -49.78 -34.92 45.68
C ARG A 7 -48.38 -34.31 45.72
N VAL A 8 -47.41 -35.04 46.26
CA VAL A 8 -46.00 -34.63 46.24
C VAL A 8 -45.46 -34.62 44.81
N PHE A 9 -45.77 -35.64 44.00
CA PHE A 9 -45.36 -35.71 42.60
C PHE A 9 -45.94 -34.57 41.74
N CYS A 10 -47.22 -34.28 41.92
CA CYS A 10 -47.90 -33.20 41.19
C CYS A 10 -47.37 -31.81 41.60
N SER A 11 -47.02 -31.65 42.88
CA SER A 11 -46.39 -30.43 43.40
C SER A 11 -44.97 -30.25 42.88
N LEU A 12 -44.17 -31.32 42.80
CA LEU A 12 -42.82 -31.30 42.23
C LEU A 12 -42.83 -30.97 40.73
N ILE A 13 -43.78 -31.50 39.97
CA ILE A 13 -43.93 -31.20 38.54
C ILE A 13 -44.33 -29.73 38.34
N SER A 14 -45.26 -29.20 39.13
CA SER A 14 -45.59 -27.76 39.10
C SER A 14 -44.37 -26.90 39.45
N LEU A 15 -43.59 -27.29 40.47
CA LEU A 15 -42.38 -26.57 40.86
C LEU A 15 -41.33 -26.59 39.74
N LEU A 16 -41.16 -27.73 39.06
CA LEU A 16 -40.25 -27.88 37.93
C LEU A 16 -40.67 -26.98 36.75
N VAL A 17 -41.96 -26.91 36.44
CA VAL A 17 -42.50 -26.05 35.36
C VAL A 17 -42.33 -24.57 35.71
N ILE A 18 -42.50 -24.19 36.98
CA ILE A 18 -42.28 -22.81 37.45
C ILE A 18 -40.79 -22.45 37.37
N ILE A 19 -39.89 -23.35 37.77
CA ILE A 19 -38.43 -23.14 37.68
C ILE A 19 -37.96 -23.03 36.21
N LEU A 20 -38.46 -23.88 35.32
CA LEU A 20 -38.17 -23.80 33.88
C LEU A 20 -38.70 -22.51 33.25
N ASN A 21 -39.87 -22.02 33.68
CA ASN A 21 -40.40 -20.71 33.24
C ASN A 21 -39.61 -19.53 33.81
N LEU A 22 -39.06 -19.65 35.02
CA LEU A 22 -38.16 -18.65 35.63
C LEU A 22 -36.80 -18.58 34.93
N LEU A 23 -36.22 -19.71 34.51
CA LEU A 23 -35.01 -19.71 33.67
C LEU A 23 -35.26 -19.09 32.28
N LYS A 24 -36.48 -19.20 31.74
CA LYS A 24 -36.86 -18.60 30.45
C LYS A 24 -37.33 -17.15 30.53
N SER A 25 -37.66 -16.65 31.71
CA SER A 25 -38.28 -15.33 31.89
C SER A 25 -37.31 -14.30 32.45
N ARG A 26 -36.78 -13.46 31.56
CA ARG A 26 -36.37 -12.05 31.73
C ARG A 26 -35.34 -11.67 32.82
N LEU A 27 -34.97 -12.54 33.76
CA LEU A 27 -33.89 -12.29 34.73
C LEU A 27 -32.49 -12.45 34.12
N PHE A 28 -32.35 -13.25 33.07
CA PHE A 28 -31.08 -13.35 32.33
C PHE A 28 -30.79 -12.12 31.45
N CYS A 29 -31.79 -11.26 31.18
CA CYS A 29 -31.60 -10.03 30.41
C CYS A 29 -30.94 -8.90 31.22
N ILE A 30 -30.98 -8.96 32.55
CA ILE A 30 -30.42 -7.90 33.41
C ILE A 30 -28.94 -8.21 33.74
N PHE A 31 -28.58 -9.47 33.97
CA PHE A 31 -27.20 -9.86 34.25
C PHE A 31 -26.31 -9.97 32.99
N GLY A 32 -26.88 -9.91 31.78
CA GLY A 32 -26.13 -9.89 30.52
C GLY A 32 -25.49 -8.54 30.15
N ARG A 33 -25.89 -7.43 30.81
CA ARG A 33 -25.34 -6.09 30.53
C ARG A 33 -24.23 -5.65 31.49
N SER A 34 -24.06 -6.30 32.64
CA SER A 34 -23.20 -5.78 33.72
C SER A 34 -21.81 -6.39 33.80
N PHE A 35 -21.46 -7.36 32.94
CA PHE A 35 -20.14 -8.02 32.95
C PHE A 35 -19.21 -7.61 31.80
N HIS A 36 -19.50 -6.50 31.09
CA HIS A 36 -18.64 -6.00 30.01
C HIS A 36 -18.19 -4.54 30.18
N GLN A 37 -18.15 -4.03 31.42
CA GLN A 37 -17.58 -2.70 31.68
C GLN A 37 -16.06 -2.70 31.91
N GLU A 38 -15.38 -3.85 31.93
CA GLU A 38 -13.90 -3.91 31.95
C GLU A 38 -13.25 -3.80 30.56
N HIS A 39 -14.04 -3.89 29.49
CA HIS A 39 -13.54 -3.75 28.11
C HIS A 39 -13.67 -2.32 27.54
N ALA A 40 -14.41 -1.43 28.20
CA ALA A 40 -14.63 -0.07 27.68
C ALA A 40 -13.34 0.77 27.68
N ALA A 41 -12.41 0.55 28.63
CA ALA A 41 -11.12 1.23 28.64
C ALA A 41 -10.18 0.82 27.48
N LYS A 42 -10.42 -0.34 26.86
CA LYS A 42 -9.64 -0.82 25.69
C LYS A 42 -10.12 -0.27 24.35
N ILE A 43 -11.25 0.46 24.31
CA ILE A 43 -11.82 0.99 23.07
C ILE A 43 -11.28 2.39 22.75
N SER A 44 -10.79 3.13 23.75
CA SER A 44 -10.15 4.44 23.55
C SER A 44 -8.83 4.34 22.76
N ASP A 45 -8.01 3.32 23.03
CA ASP A 45 -6.65 3.22 22.46
C ASP A 45 -6.60 2.63 21.05
N ASN A 46 -7.69 2.03 20.58
CA ASN A 46 -7.81 1.58 19.19
C ASN A 46 -7.83 2.75 18.20
N SER A 47 -8.34 3.91 18.59
CA SER A 47 -8.46 5.07 17.69
C SER A 47 -7.10 5.72 17.34
N ARG A 48 -6.13 5.68 18.26
CA ARG A 48 -4.77 6.21 18.03
C ARG A 48 -3.88 5.20 17.29
N THR A 49 -4.02 3.92 17.61
CA THR A 49 -3.27 2.84 16.96
C THR A 49 -3.72 2.64 15.51
N THR A 50 -5.02 2.71 15.24
CA THR A 50 -5.55 2.64 13.86
C THR A 50 -5.10 3.82 13.00
N LYS A 51 -4.98 5.03 13.55
CA LYS A 51 -4.50 6.19 12.80
C LYS A 51 -3.03 6.04 12.38
N PHE A 52 -2.15 5.60 13.29
CA PHE A 52 -0.74 5.32 12.99
C PHE A 52 -0.55 4.14 12.02
N PHE A 53 -1.39 3.10 12.11
CA PHE A 53 -1.36 1.97 11.18
C PHE A 53 -1.86 2.38 9.78
N ASN A 54 -2.91 3.20 9.72
CA ASN A 54 -3.51 3.69 8.48
C ASN A 54 -2.58 4.68 7.75
N ASP A 55 -1.81 5.48 8.49
CA ASP A 55 -0.81 6.40 7.91
C ASP A 55 0.45 5.67 7.39
N ASN A 56 0.91 4.60 8.06
CA ASN A 56 1.97 3.72 7.53
C ASN A 56 1.49 2.93 6.29
N PHE A 57 0.22 2.50 6.30
CA PHE A 57 -0.41 1.83 5.17
C PHE A 57 -0.48 2.72 3.92
N ARG A 58 -0.59 4.04 4.10
CA ARG A 58 -0.54 5.04 3.03
C ARG A 58 0.83 5.13 2.34
N ILE A 59 1.91 4.70 2.99
CA ILE A 59 3.28 4.81 2.48
C ILE A 59 3.76 3.49 1.83
N MET A 60 3.35 2.32 2.35
CA MET A 60 3.96 1.04 1.95
C MET A 60 3.52 0.49 0.58
N CYS A 61 2.27 0.68 0.13
CA CYS A 61 1.86 0.22 -1.20
C CYS A 61 0.96 1.26 -1.88
N LYS A 62 1.60 2.24 -2.55
CA LYS A 62 0.92 3.32 -3.29
C LYS A 62 -0.13 2.80 -4.28
N ILE A 63 0.09 1.61 -4.87
CA ILE A 63 -0.85 0.96 -5.80
C ILE A 63 -2.11 0.48 -5.05
N LEU A 64 -1.95 -0.17 -3.91
CA LEU A 64 -3.08 -0.68 -3.12
C LEU A 64 -3.98 0.44 -2.59
N SER A 65 -3.38 1.58 -2.20
CA SER A 65 -4.17 2.75 -1.81
C SER A 65 -5.04 3.27 -2.97
N ARG A 66 -4.53 3.23 -4.21
CA ARG A 66 -5.29 3.64 -5.39
C ARG A 66 -6.38 2.64 -5.77
N ILE A 67 -6.12 1.34 -5.61
CA ILE A 67 -7.16 0.30 -5.75
C ILE A 67 -8.28 0.52 -4.73
N LYS A 68 -7.94 0.94 -3.51
CA LYS A 68 -8.96 1.31 -2.52
C LYS A 68 -9.76 2.54 -2.96
N THR A 69 -9.10 3.59 -3.46
CA THR A 69 -9.79 4.76 -4.02
C THR A 69 -10.72 4.39 -5.18
N LEU A 70 -10.29 3.49 -6.06
CA LEU A 70 -11.12 2.94 -7.12
C LEU A 70 -12.34 2.21 -6.55
N ALA A 71 -12.15 1.37 -5.53
CA ALA A 71 -13.24 0.66 -4.86
C ALA A 71 -14.27 1.62 -4.23
N ASP A 72 -13.76 2.67 -3.58
CA ASP A 72 -14.57 3.71 -2.95
C ASP A 72 -15.36 4.52 -4.02
N ALA A 73 -14.73 4.83 -5.17
CA ALA A 73 -15.38 5.52 -6.28
C ALA A 73 -16.47 4.66 -6.97
N GLU A 74 -16.27 3.35 -7.05
CA GLU A 74 -17.29 2.40 -7.50
C GLU A 74 -18.39 2.13 -6.47
N GLY A 75 -18.17 2.47 -5.20
CA GLY A 75 -19.06 2.07 -4.10
C GLY A 75 -19.07 0.55 -3.85
N ILE A 76 -18.01 -0.17 -4.23
CA ILE A 76 -17.90 -1.63 -4.06
C ILE A 76 -16.83 -2.00 -3.04
N SER A 77 -17.00 -3.16 -2.40
CA SER A 77 -15.97 -3.69 -1.49
C SER A 77 -14.76 -4.24 -2.26
N ILE A 78 -13.59 -4.26 -1.62
CA ILE A 78 -12.38 -4.93 -2.15
C ILE A 78 -12.64 -6.40 -2.49
N GLY A 79 -13.43 -7.09 -1.67
CA GLY A 79 -13.80 -8.48 -1.94
C GLY A 79 -14.67 -8.64 -3.19
N THR A 80 -15.40 -7.61 -3.60
CA THR A 80 -16.12 -7.60 -4.88
C THR A 80 -15.14 -7.47 -6.04
N ILE A 81 -14.15 -6.57 -5.94
CA ILE A 81 -13.09 -6.44 -6.94
C ILE A 81 -12.36 -7.77 -7.13
N GLU A 82 -11.98 -8.43 -6.03
CA GLU A 82 -11.33 -9.75 -6.08
C GLU A 82 -12.16 -10.76 -6.88
N ARG A 83 -13.48 -10.80 -6.68
CA ARG A 83 -14.38 -11.67 -7.46
C ARG A 83 -14.44 -11.26 -8.93
N THR A 84 -14.50 -9.96 -9.23
CA THR A 84 -14.57 -9.45 -10.61
C THR A 84 -13.35 -9.81 -11.43
N ILE A 85 -12.16 -9.78 -10.82
CA ILE A 85 -10.89 -10.14 -11.47
C ILE A 85 -10.56 -11.64 -11.35
N GLY A 86 -11.40 -12.45 -10.69
CA GLY A 86 -11.15 -13.88 -10.48
C GLY A 86 -10.02 -14.20 -9.50
N ALA A 87 -9.68 -13.26 -8.60
CA ALA A 87 -8.73 -13.50 -7.52
C ALA A 87 -9.37 -14.30 -6.38
N SER A 88 -8.53 -15.09 -5.69
CA SER A 88 -8.94 -15.74 -4.44
C SER A 88 -9.27 -14.70 -3.38
N ARG A 89 -10.20 -15.05 -2.48
CA ARG A 89 -10.63 -14.17 -1.40
C ARG A 89 -9.43 -13.79 -0.52
N GLY A 90 -9.23 -12.49 -0.40
CA GLY A 90 -8.16 -11.92 0.42
C GLY A 90 -6.83 -11.74 -0.29
N VAL A 91 -6.71 -11.97 -1.60
CA VAL A 91 -5.45 -11.63 -2.32
C VAL A 91 -5.12 -10.15 -2.16
N ILE A 92 -6.08 -9.26 -2.45
CA ILE A 92 -5.90 -7.82 -2.33
C ILE A 92 -6.12 -7.39 -0.88
N SER A 93 -7.13 -7.96 -0.21
CA SER A 93 -7.46 -7.56 1.16
C SER A 93 -6.34 -7.90 2.16
N LYS A 94 -5.63 -9.01 1.98
CA LYS A 94 -4.48 -9.39 2.83
C LYS A 94 -3.25 -8.54 2.51
N ALA A 95 -3.05 -8.23 1.23
CA ALA A 95 -1.99 -7.32 0.81
C ALA A 95 -2.20 -5.93 1.44
N ILE A 96 -3.46 -5.48 1.49
CA ILE A 96 -3.87 -4.27 2.20
C ILE A 96 -3.68 -4.41 3.73
N ALA A 97 -4.08 -5.52 4.34
CA ALA A 97 -3.89 -5.66 5.79
C ALA A 97 -2.41 -5.69 6.20
N LYS A 98 -1.53 -6.23 5.34
CA LYS A 98 -0.12 -6.45 5.63
C LYS A 98 0.84 -5.41 5.05
N GLY A 99 0.36 -4.50 4.19
CA GLY A 99 1.23 -3.57 3.47
C GLY A 99 2.20 -4.28 2.52
N THR A 100 1.79 -5.39 1.91
CA THR A 100 2.63 -6.14 0.96
C THR A 100 2.17 -5.88 -0.47
N ASP A 101 3.07 -6.07 -1.43
CA ASP A 101 2.72 -5.92 -2.85
C ASP A 101 1.74 -6.99 -3.36
N ILE A 102 1.17 -6.70 -4.53
CA ILE A 102 0.36 -7.63 -5.31
C ILE A 102 1.10 -8.01 -6.59
N GLN A 103 0.77 -9.18 -7.12
CA GLN A 103 1.30 -9.60 -8.42
C GLN A 103 0.72 -8.73 -9.55
N SER A 104 1.54 -8.49 -10.57
CA SER A 104 1.19 -7.70 -11.77
C SER A 104 -0.04 -8.22 -12.51
N LYS A 105 -0.25 -9.54 -12.53
CA LYS A 105 -1.43 -10.19 -13.13
C LYS A 105 -2.74 -9.60 -12.61
N TRP A 106 -2.84 -9.30 -11.32
CA TRP A 106 -4.06 -8.72 -10.74
C TRP A 106 -4.28 -7.29 -11.19
N LEU A 107 -3.19 -6.55 -11.40
CA LEU A 107 -3.23 -5.18 -11.84
C LEU A 107 -3.68 -5.05 -13.29
N GLU A 108 -3.19 -5.95 -14.15
CA GLU A 108 -3.64 -6.10 -15.53
C GLU A 108 -5.15 -6.38 -15.60
N LEU A 109 -5.63 -7.38 -14.85
CA LEU A 109 -7.05 -7.72 -14.81
C LEU A 109 -7.93 -6.59 -14.24
N ILE A 110 -7.42 -5.79 -13.30
CA ILE A 110 -8.13 -4.59 -12.83
C ILE A 110 -8.27 -3.59 -13.98
N CYS A 111 -7.21 -3.34 -14.77
CA CYS A 111 -7.28 -2.44 -15.91
C CYS A 111 -8.27 -2.94 -16.99
N GLU A 112 -8.33 -4.24 -17.23
CA GLU A 112 -9.28 -4.85 -18.18
C GLU A 112 -10.74 -4.73 -17.71
N LYS A 113 -11.01 -4.98 -16.43
CA LYS A 113 -12.38 -4.97 -15.88
C LYS A 113 -12.88 -3.57 -15.57
N PHE A 114 -11.98 -2.62 -15.37
CA PHE A 114 -12.29 -1.24 -15.03
C PHE A 114 -11.68 -0.26 -16.06
N PRO A 115 -12.09 -0.33 -17.35
CA PRO A 115 -11.47 0.44 -18.43
C PRO A 115 -11.73 1.95 -18.35
N LYS A 116 -12.65 2.38 -17.49
CA LYS A 116 -12.91 3.81 -17.24
C LYS A 116 -11.83 4.49 -16.41
N TYR A 117 -10.95 3.72 -15.77
CA TYR A 117 -9.86 4.23 -14.97
C TYR A 117 -8.55 4.22 -15.75
N SER A 118 -7.76 5.28 -15.60
CA SER A 118 -6.45 5.38 -16.25
C SER A 118 -5.44 4.37 -15.66
N PRO A 119 -4.85 3.48 -16.47
CA PRO A 119 -3.77 2.59 -16.01
C PRO A 119 -2.55 3.38 -15.54
N VAL A 120 -2.27 4.51 -16.19
CA VAL A 120 -1.16 5.41 -15.83
C VAL A 120 -1.39 5.96 -14.42
N TRP A 121 -2.60 6.42 -14.12
CA TRP A 121 -2.95 6.87 -12.77
C TRP A 121 -2.86 5.73 -11.75
N LEU A 122 -3.35 4.54 -12.07
CA LEU A 122 -3.33 3.40 -11.16
C LEU A 122 -1.89 2.96 -10.79
N LEU A 123 -0.97 3.02 -11.75
CA LEU A 123 0.43 2.63 -11.59
C LEU A 123 1.29 3.73 -10.97
N THR A 124 1.15 4.96 -11.45
CA THR A 124 2.06 6.06 -11.11
C THR A 124 1.45 7.03 -10.10
N GLY A 125 0.13 7.14 -10.06
CA GLY A 125 -0.61 8.17 -9.31
C GLY A 125 -0.63 9.52 -10.01
N GLN A 126 -0.13 9.62 -11.24
CA GLN A 126 -0.10 10.86 -12.02
C GLN A 126 -1.27 10.91 -12.99
N GLY A 127 -1.75 12.11 -13.28
CA GLY A 127 -2.86 12.35 -14.21
C GLY A 127 -4.24 12.14 -13.61
N ALA A 128 -5.26 12.18 -14.47
CA ALA A 128 -6.64 12.00 -14.10
C ALA A 128 -6.95 10.53 -13.76
N MET A 129 -7.79 10.33 -12.75
CA MET A 129 -8.24 8.99 -12.34
C MET A 129 -9.11 8.33 -13.40
N LEU A 130 -10.02 9.10 -13.99
CA LEU A 130 -10.95 8.66 -15.02
C LEU A 130 -10.37 9.01 -16.39
N LEU A 131 -10.51 8.10 -17.35
CA LEU A 131 -10.26 8.40 -18.76
C LEU A 131 -11.45 9.21 -19.27
N GLU A 132 -11.18 10.45 -19.69
CA GLU A 132 -12.16 11.23 -20.44
C GLU A 132 -12.40 10.56 -21.79
N SER A 133 -13.63 10.57 -22.28
CA SER A 133 -14.09 9.82 -23.46
C SER A 133 -13.40 10.21 -24.79
N SER A 134 -12.43 11.12 -24.76
CA SER A 134 -11.57 11.48 -25.90
C SER A 134 -10.25 10.71 -25.96
N ASP A 135 -9.83 10.06 -24.87
CA ASP A 135 -8.51 9.41 -24.76
C ASP A 135 -8.65 7.89 -24.72
N THR A 136 -9.29 7.31 -25.74
CA THR A 136 -9.02 5.91 -26.07
C THR A 136 -7.58 5.79 -26.54
N PRO A 137 -6.72 4.98 -25.89
CA PRO A 137 -5.44 4.62 -26.49
C PRO A 137 -5.77 3.82 -27.75
N ILE A 138 -5.49 4.42 -28.91
CA ILE A 138 -5.53 3.72 -30.18
C ILE A 138 -4.46 2.63 -30.09
N ILE A 139 -4.90 1.41 -29.79
CA ILE A 139 -4.15 0.21 -30.09
C ILE A 139 -4.13 0.16 -31.62
N HIS A 140 -3.10 0.75 -32.22
CA HIS A 140 -2.73 0.52 -33.61
C HIS A 140 -2.25 -0.93 -33.75
N SER A 141 -3.18 -1.88 -33.64
CA SER A 141 -3.02 -3.24 -34.19
C SER A 141 -3.62 -3.23 -35.57
N SER A 142 -2.84 -2.80 -36.56
CA SER A 142 -2.94 -3.18 -37.98
C SER A 142 -2.17 -2.18 -38.85
N VAL A 143 -0.87 -2.41 -39.11
CA VAL A 143 -0.34 -2.30 -40.47
C VAL A 143 0.78 -3.35 -40.65
N PRO A 144 0.69 -4.22 -41.68
CA PRO A 144 1.72 -5.18 -42.08
C PRO A 144 3.03 -4.52 -42.53
N GLU A 145 4.11 -5.31 -42.47
CA GLU A 145 5.42 -5.02 -43.08
C GLU A 145 5.30 -4.54 -44.53
N ASP A 146 6.00 -3.46 -44.88
CA ASP A 146 6.71 -3.41 -46.15
C ASP A 146 7.89 -2.41 -46.11
N HIS A 147 8.96 -2.80 -46.79
CA HIS A 147 10.19 -2.05 -47.05
C HIS A 147 9.96 -0.58 -47.42
N ILE A 148 10.89 0.34 -47.05
CA ILE A 148 11.68 1.19 -47.98
C ILE A 148 12.88 1.83 -47.23
N ASP A 149 14.07 1.36 -47.61
CA ASP A 149 15.35 2.02 -47.91
C ASP A 149 15.85 3.26 -47.14
N GLU A 150 17.01 3.03 -46.53
CA GLU A 150 18.02 3.98 -46.10
C GLU A 150 18.68 4.69 -47.32
N LYS A 151 18.43 6.00 -47.50
CA LYS A 151 19.36 6.88 -48.22
C LYS A 151 19.21 8.37 -47.87
N ILE A 152 20.14 8.84 -47.04
CA ILE A 152 20.87 10.12 -47.08
C ILE A 152 20.23 11.27 -47.88
N PHE A 153 19.85 12.35 -47.18
CA PHE A 153 20.01 13.72 -47.68
C PHE A 153 20.53 14.62 -46.55
N VAL A 154 21.84 14.87 -46.57
CA VAL A 154 22.46 16.01 -45.91
C VAL A 154 22.21 17.20 -46.83
N ASP A 155 21.44 18.19 -46.38
CA ASP A 155 21.82 19.60 -46.57
C ASP A 155 20.90 20.56 -45.82
N ASN A 156 21.56 21.57 -45.26
CA ASN A 156 21.07 22.87 -44.77
C ASN A 156 20.81 23.03 -43.24
N PRO A 157 21.76 23.64 -42.49
CA PRO A 157 21.58 24.01 -41.10
C PRO A 157 21.11 25.47 -41.00
N GLN A 158 19.83 25.77 -41.20
CA GLN A 158 19.22 27.03 -40.72
C GLN A 158 17.72 27.08 -41.02
N LYS A 159 16.92 26.76 -39.99
CA LYS A 159 15.63 27.37 -39.58
C LYS A 159 14.66 26.31 -39.07
N LEU A 160 14.60 26.18 -37.76
CA LEU A 160 13.42 25.80 -36.99
C LEU A 160 13.75 26.08 -35.53
N SER A 161 12.98 26.73 -34.69
CA SER A 161 11.76 27.53 -34.80
C SER A 161 11.74 28.26 -33.45
N GLN A 162 11.42 29.55 -33.45
CA GLN A 162 11.01 30.22 -32.23
C GLN A 162 9.81 29.44 -31.66
N ASN A 163 9.97 28.90 -30.46
CA ASN A 163 8.87 28.45 -29.60
C ASN A 163 9.33 28.69 -28.15
N PRO A 164 8.54 29.40 -27.32
CA PRO A 164 8.93 29.71 -25.95
C PRO A 164 8.69 28.48 -25.07
N VAL A 165 9.62 27.53 -25.09
CA VAL A 165 9.76 26.54 -24.02
C VAL A 165 11.18 26.53 -23.42
N PRO A 166 11.79 27.67 -23.00
CA PRO A 166 13.18 27.67 -22.57
C PRO A 166 13.38 27.84 -21.07
N SER A 167 12.35 28.05 -20.23
CA SER A 167 12.62 28.39 -18.82
C SER A 167 13.08 27.18 -18.02
N MET A 168 12.37 26.04 -18.13
CA MET A 168 12.68 24.87 -17.32
C MET A 168 13.98 24.18 -17.77
N VAL A 169 14.22 24.10 -19.09
CA VAL A 169 15.45 23.53 -19.65
C VAL A 169 16.67 24.38 -19.25
N ASN A 170 16.57 25.71 -19.32
CA ASN A 170 17.67 26.58 -18.88
C ASN A 170 17.92 26.47 -17.37
N THR A 171 16.86 26.39 -16.56
CA THR A 171 17.01 26.16 -15.10
C THR A 171 17.68 24.83 -14.80
N PHE A 172 17.35 23.77 -15.53
CA PHE A 172 18.02 22.47 -15.38
C PHE A 172 19.49 22.55 -15.79
N LEU A 173 19.83 23.23 -16.89
CA LEU A 173 21.21 23.42 -17.32
C LEU A 173 22.03 24.18 -16.27
N GLU A 174 21.49 25.25 -15.70
CA GLU A 174 22.15 25.99 -14.62
C GLU A 174 22.30 25.13 -13.35
N THR A 175 21.30 24.32 -13.00
CA THR A 175 21.38 23.40 -11.85
C THR A 175 22.46 22.34 -12.06
N ILE A 176 22.55 21.76 -13.26
CA ILE A 176 23.58 20.76 -13.62
C ILE A 176 24.98 21.39 -13.49
N LYS A 177 25.15 22.61 -13.97
CA LYS A 177 26.41 23.35 -13.87
C LYS A 177 26.81 23.60 -12.41
N GLN A 178 25.88 24.10 -11.60
CA GLN A 178 26.12 24.35 -10.17
C GLN A 178 26.47 23.06 -9.40
N GLN A 179 25.77 21.97 -9.67
CA GLN A 179 26.07 20.68 -9.05
C GLN A 179 27.47 20.17 -9.41
N ALA A 180 27.89 20.34 -10.67
CA ALA A 180 29.24 19.94 -11.11
C ALA A 180 30.34 20.71 -10.36
N GLU A 181 30.16 22.00 -10.13
CA GLU A 181 31.09 22.82 -9.35
C GLU A 181 31.16 22.38 -7.89
N GLU A 182 30.01 22.10 -7.27
CA GLU A 182 29.95 21.63 -5.88
C GLU A 182 30.62 20.27 -5.71
N ILE A 183 30.39 19.34 -6.66
CA ILE A 183 31.09 18.05 -6.70
C ILE A 183 32.61 18.26 -6.78
N GLY A 184 33.07 19.24 -7.56
CA GLY A 184 34.50 19.58 -7.64
C GLY A 184 35.07 20.05 -6.31
N ARG A 185 34.37 20.96 -5.61
CA ARG A 185 34.80 21.47 -4.29
C ARG A 185 34.84 20.38 -3.22
N LEU A 186 33.82 19.54 -3.17
CA LEU A 186 33.73 18.44 -2.22
C LEU A 186 34.85 17.42 -2.44
N LYS A 187 35.15 17.08 -3.70
CA LYS A 187 36.27 16.19 -4.04
C LYS A 187 37.61 16.76 -3.58
N ALA A 188 37.87 18.03 -3.82
CA ALA A 188 39.10 18.69 -3.35
C ALA A 188 39.21 18.71 -1.82
N ARG A 189 38.09 18.93 -1.12
CA ARG A 189 38.07 18.91 0.36
C ARG A 189 38.33 17.51 0.93
N ILE A 190 37.80 16.47 0.30
CA ILE A 190 38.09 15.08 0.68
C ILE A 190 39.57 14.79 0.49
N GLU A 191 40.16 15.19 -0.63
CA GLU A 191 41.59 15.00 -0.90
C GLU A 191 42.49 15.70 0.15
N GLU A 192 42.14 16.92 0.56
CA GLU A 192 42.87 17.63 1.62
C GLU A 192 42.76 16.90 2.97
N LEU A 193 41.56 16.44 3.32
CA LEU A 193 41.32 15.69 4.57
C LEU A 193 42.02 14.32 4.58
N GLU A 194 42.14 13.66 3.43
CA GLU A 194 42.92 12.43 3.28
C GLU A 194 44.42 12.68 3.42
N ARG A 195 44.91 13.85 2.98
CA ARG A 195 46.31 14.28 3.14
C ARG A 195 46.65 14.66 4.59
N GLU A 196 45.74 15.31 5.30
CA GLU A 196 45.93 15.75 6.69
C GLU A 196 45.75 14.64 7.72
N ARG A 197 45.28 13.44 7.33
CA ARG A 197 45.12 12.32 8.26
C ARG A 197 46.50 11.86 8.78
N PRO A 198 46.85 12.08 10.06
CA PRO A 198 48.05 11.49 10.63
C PRO A 198 47.84 9.98 10.69
N VAL A 199 48.78 9.20 10.18
CA VAL A 199 48.80 7.75 10.39
C VAL A 199 48.85 7.52 11.90
N PRO A 200 47.84 6.90 12.53
CA PRO A 200 47.88 6.70 13.98
C PRO A 200 48.99 5.70 14.31
N ALA A 201 49.83 6.04 15.28
CA ALA A 201 51.08 5.37 15.64
C ALA A 201 50.94 3.89 16.09
N TYR A 202 49.72 3.36 16.21
CA TYR A 202 49.48 1.98 16.66
C TYR A 202 49.70 0.91 15.58
N ALA A 203 49.96 1.28 14.32
CA ALA A 203 50.24 0.30 13.25
C ALA A 203 51.64 -0.35 13.34
N ARG A 204 52.48 0.01 14.34
CA ARG A 204 53.85 -0.53 14.48
C ARG A 204 54.03 -1.57 15.59
N SER A 205 52.98 -1.96 16.32
CA SER A 205 53.09 -2.89 17.46
C SER A 205 52.28 -4.17 17.27
N THR A 206 52.45 -4.88 16.15
CA THR A 206 52.01 -6.27 16.02
C THR A 206 53.05 -7.09 15.27
N SER A 207 54.25 -7.21 15.83
CA SER A 207 55.13 -8.35 15.53
C SER A 207 56.26 -8.41 16.56
N LYS A 208 56.06 -9.21 17.60
CA LYS A 208 57.03 -10.11 18.26
C LYS A 208 56.57 -10.40 19.68
N GLU A 209 55.76 -11.44 19.82
CA GLU A 209 55.83 -12.28 21.02
C GLU A 209 55.37 -13.69 20.63
N THR A 210 56.26 -14.42 19.94
CA THR A 210 56.26 -15.88 19.95
C THR A 210 56.86 -16.29 21.29
N VAL A 211 55.99 -16.67 22.24
CA VAL A 211 56.42 -17.33 23.48
C VAL A 211 56.66 -18.80 23.13
N ASP A 212 57.93 -19.16 22.99
CA ASP A 212 58.40 -20.53 23.03
C ASP A 212 58.60 -20.97 24.50
N LEU A 213 58.24 -22.24 24.75
CA LEU A 213 58.49 -23.12 25.90
C LEU A 213 57.55 -23.04 27.11
#